data_AF-A0A1H0VIG6-F1
#
_entry.id   AF-A0A1H0VIG6-F1
#
_cell.length_a   1.000
_cell.length_b   1.000
_cell.length_c   1.000
_cell.angle_alpha   90.00
_cell.angle_beta   90.00
_cell.angle_gamma   90.00
#
_symmetry.space_group_name_H-M   'P 1'
#
loop_
_entity.id
_entity.type
_entity.pdbx_description
1 polymer ?
#
loop_
_entity_poly.entity_id
_entity_poly.type
_entity_poly.pdbx_seq_one_letter_code
_entity_poly.pdbx_strand_id
1 'polypeptide(L)'
;MRAANQQAADRRERVVADELDQGRPLVDALEDVAQEAILYGDFGLAQRFQRFAAYARGDLFLDILENYYDEEARQRSEEHMRRPVDAQSVDCLGLGTGEGGIQLSTREVRRLQVHGHMEIVLRNLPRQATPEAARMMSDVRADIDVGLLAQLLELKARRAGLAALRAAVEDPDSSESALHACLKNQEWIFGGAYVAELARRQYTPDTILDIPLLRGDGSLHVVELKRANIKDLVIRRSGHLMLGALAHRAVSQAQNYLRVMDEDRHRILADHGVDTRRASATVVIGHPRYVNGKVIPQEIAETLRTYNTHAARIEVITYETLMESAERMLALSSAQQGPGPSDPREEPAV
;
A
#
# COMPACT_ATOMS: atom_id res chain seq x y z
N MET A 1 20.63 41.17 2.06
CA MET A 1 21.34 39.91 2.41
C MET A 1 20.80 39.25 3.69
N ARG A 2 20.51 39.98 4.78
CA ARG A 2 19.90 39.41 6.00
C ARG A 2 18.48 38.84 5.84
N ALA A 3 17.63 39.45 5.01
CA ALA A 3 16.25 38.98 4.80
C ALA A 3 16.16 37.62 4.07
N ALA A 4 17.09 37.33 3.16
CA ALA A 4 17.12 36.05 2.44
C ALA A 4 17.55 34.87 3.31
N ASN A 5 18.40 35.12 4.33
CA ASN A 5 18.82 34.09 5.29
C ASN A 5 17.72 33.74 6.30
N GLN A 6 16.88 34.71 6.70
CA GLN A 6 15.75 34.45 7.60
C GLN A 6 14.70 33.56 6.92
N GLN A 7 14.42 33.82 5.64
CA GLN A 7 13.42 33.07 4.87
C GLN A 7 13.88 31.63 4.55
N ALA A 8 15.19 31.37 4.53
CA ALA A 8 15.76 30.03 4.39
C ALA A 8 15.76 29.24 5.71
N ALA A 9 15.89 29.93 6.86
CA ALA A 9 15.77 29.32 8.19
C ALA A 9 14.32 28.91 8.48
N ASP A 10 13.35 29.79 8.24
CA ASP A 10 11.92 29.49 8.43
C ASP A 10 11.42 28.35 7.53
N ARG A 11 12.00 28.20 6.32
CA ARG A 11 11.70 27.07 5.43
C ARG A 11 12.28 25.74 5.93
N ARG A 12 13.43 25.76 6.59
CA ARG A 12 14.03 24.56 7.18
C ARG A 12 13.28 24.11 8.44
N GLU A 13 12.85 25.05 9.29
CA GLU A 13 12.03 24.72 10.46
C GLU A 13 10.67 24.12 10.09
N ARG A 14 10.01 24.60 9.01
CA ARG A 14 8.75 23.98 8.54
C ARG A 14 8.94 22.58 7.94
N VAL A 15 10.04 22.32 7.25
CA VAL A 15 10.33 20.97 6.71
C VAL A 15 10.63 19.98 7.83
N VAL A 16 11.33 20.40 8.89
CA VAL A 16 11.57 19.56 10.07
C VAL A 16 10.27 19.32 10.86
N ALA A 17 9.37 20.30 10.92
CA ALA A 17 8.05 20.12 11.55
C ALA A 17 7.14 19.16 10.76
N ASP A 18 7.15 19.20 9.43
CA ASP A 18 6.40 18.27 8.56
C ASP A 18 7.01 16.84 8.56
N GLU A 19 8.33 16.70 8.72
CA GLU A 19 8.98 15.38 8.90
C GLU A 19 8.68 14.74 10.27
N LEU A 20 8.47 15.55 11.32
CA LEU A 20 8.06 15.08 12.64
C LEU A 20 6.57 14.68 12.69
N ASP A 21 5.74 15.18 11.77
CA ASP A 21 4.30 14.85 11.71
C ASP A 21 4.03 13.48 11.05
N GLN A 22 4.98 12.94 10.28
CA GLN A 22 4.89 11.59 9.68
C GLN A 22 4.94 10.46 10.71
N GLY A 23 5.37 10.74 11.94
CA GLY A 23 5.36 9.77 13.05
C GLY A 23 4.00 9.62 13.72
N ARG A 24 3.10 10.61 13.63
CA ARG A 24 1.79 10.57 14.31
C ARG A 24 0.92 9.40 13.88
N PRO A 25 0.77 9.08 12.58
CA PRO A 25 -0.05 7.94 12.17
C PRO A 25 0.45 6.59 12.70
N LEU A 26 1.77 6.45 12.89
CA LEU A 26 2.36 5.23 13.46
C LEU A 26 2.15 5.19 14.98
N VAL A 27 2.36 6.30 15.67
CA VAL A 27 2.11 6.42 17.12
C VAL A 27 0.65 6.11 17.43
N ASP A 28 -0.29 6.74 16.73
CA ASP A 28 -1.73 6.54 16.91
C ASP A 28 -2.11 5.06 16.66
N ALA A 29 -1.55 4.44 15.61
CA ALA A 29 -1.79 3.03 15.32
C ALA A 29 -1.24 2.09 16.41
N LEU A 30 -0.08 2.40 17.00
CA LEU A 30 0.50 1.62 18.10
C LEU A 30 -0.31 1.79 19.39
N GLU A 31 -0.81 2.98 19.66
CA GLU A 31 -1.66 3.25 20.84
C GLU A 31 -3.04 2.60 20.72
N ASP A 32 -3.65 2.62 19.53
CA ASP A 32 -4.89 1.90 19.25
C ASP A 32 -4.76 0.40 19.56
N VAL A 33 -3.67 -0.22 19.09
CA VAL A 33 -3.43 -1.66 19.31
C VAL A 33 -3.17 -1.94 20.79
N ALA A 34 -2.50 -1.02 21.49
CA ALA A 34 -2.37 -1.16 22.94
C ALA A 34 -3.72 -1.08 23.67
N GLN A 35 -4.58 -0.14 23.27
CA GLN A 35 -5.93 0.03 23.82
C GLN A 35 -6.78 -1.23 23.58
N GLU A 36 -6.70 -1.80 22.38
CA GLU A 36 -7.40 -3.03 22.01
C GLU A 36 -6.88 -4.22 22.82
N ALA A 37 -5.56 -4.37 22.99
CA ALA A 37 -4.98 -5.41 23.84
C ALA A 37 -5.44 -5.32 25.31
N ILE A 38 -5.64 -4.10 25.85
CA ILE A 38 -6.23 -3.90 27.19
C ILE A 38 -7.67 -4.45 27.24
N LEU A 39 -8.49 -4.20 26.22
CA LEU A 39 -9.87 -4.67 26.16
C LEU A 39 -9.95 -6.22 26.12
N TYR A 40 -8.95 -6.86 25.53
CA TYR A 40 -8.83 -8.33 25.49
C TYR A 40 -8.07 -8.92 26.70
N GLY A 41 -7.66 -8.10 27.67
CA GLY A 41 -6.98 -8.55 28.90
C GLY A 41 -5.51 -8.92 28.72
N ASP A 42 -4.90 -8.63 27.56
CA ASP A 42 -3.47 -8.86 27.31
C ASP A 42 -2.65 -7.60 27.65
N PHE A 43 -2.47 -7.40 28.96
CA PHE A 43 -1.73 -6.27 29.50
C PHE A 43 -0.25 -6.27 29.11
N GLY A 44 0.33 -7.44 28.85
CA GLY A 44 1.73 -7.56 28.44
C GLY A 44 1.94 -7.06 27.01
N LEU A 45 1.02 -7.40 26.11
CA LEU A 45 1.00 -6.89 24.75
C LEU A 45 0.68 -5.39 24.71
N ALA A 46 -0.29 -4.93 25.50
CA ALA A 46 -0.61 -3.51 25.62
C ALA A 46 0.60 -2.68 26.06
N GLN A 47 1.33 -3.14 27.07
CA GLN A 47 2.51 -2.45 27.59
C GLN A 47 3.66 -2.41 26.56
N ARG A 48 3.79 -3.45 25.72
CA ARG A 48 4.76 -3.47 24.62
C ARG A 48 4.44 -2.39 23.58
N PHE A 49 3.20 -2.35 23.09
CA PHE A 49 2.78 -1.37 22.08
C PHE A 49 2.85 0.07 22.61
N GLN A 50 2.53 0.30 23.88
CA GLN A 50 2.71 1.61 24.52
C GLN A 50 4.18 2.07 24.54
N ARG A 51 5.13 1.15 24.76
CA ARG A 51 6.56 1.49 24.76
C ARG A 51 7.10 1.73 23.34
N PHE A 52 6.60 1.01 22.34
CA PHE A 52 6.91 1.30 20.94
C PHE A 52 6.31 2.63 20.48
N ALA A 53 5.09 2.97 20.92
CA ALA A 53 4.49 4.29 20.68
C ALA A 53 5.32 5.41 21.34
N ALA A 54 5.77 5.20 22.59
CA ALA A 54 6.66 6.14 23.28
C ALA A 54 8.00 6.33 22.56
N TYR A 55 8.59 5.26 22.02
CA TYR A 55 9.80 5.36 21.19
C TYR A 55 9.55 6.08 19.86
N ALA A 56 8.46 5.77 19.17
CA ALA A 56 8.09 6.44 17.92
C ALA A 56 7.77 7.93 18.11
N ARG A 57 7.32 8.34 19.31
CA ARG A 57 7.21 9.75 19.72
C ARG A 57 8.54 10.41 20.08
N GLY A 58 9.59 9.63 20.32
CA GLY A 58 10.87 10.09 20.87
C GLY A 58 10.86 10.29 22.39
N ASP A 59 9.82 9.83 23.09
CA ASP A 59 9.69 9.89 24.55
C ASP A 59 10.52 8.80 25.27
N LEU A 60 10.92 7.77 24.52
CA LEU A 60 11.69 6.64 25.02
C LEU A 60 12.92 6.45 24.12
N PHE A 61 14.10 6.31 24.72
CA PHE A 61 15.33 6.00 23.97
C PHE A 61 15.36 4.50 23.62
N LEU A 62 15.95 4.17 22.47
CA LEU A 62 16.05 2.78 21.97
C LEU A 62 16.70 1.87 23.00
N ASP A 63 17.74 2.37 23.66
CA ASP A 63 18.54 1.70 24.68
C ASP A 63 17.68 1.25 25.88
N ILE A 64 16.58 1.97 26.17
CA ILE A 64 15.63 1.61 27.23
C ILE A 64 14.71 0.49 26.76
N LEU A 65 14.25 0.50 25.50
CA LEU A 65 13.51 -0.63 24.92
C LEU A 65 14.36 -1.90 24.88
N GLU A 66 15.63 -1.76 24.50
CA GLU A 66 16.60 -2.86 24.45
C GLU A 66 16.75 -3.52 25.84
N ASN A 67 16.87 -2.73 26.92
CA ASN A 67 16.99 -3.29 28.27
C ASN A 67 15.74 -4.04 28.77
N TYR A 68 14.56 -3.79 28.20
CA TYR A 68 13.32 -4.50 28.59
C TYR A 68 13.06 -5.78 27.81
N TYR A 69 13.59 -5.90 26.59
CA TYR A 69 13.20 -6.96 25.65
C TYR A 69 14.38 -7.76 25.08
N ASP A 70 15.62 -7.29 25.28
CA ASP A 70 16.85 -8.02 24.96
C ASP A 70 17.53 -8.41 26.30
N GLU A 71 17.47 -9.71 26.61
CA GLU A 71 18.05 -10.27 27.83
C GLU A 71 19.59 -10.21 27.82
N GLU A 72 20.22 -10.22 26.65
CA GLU A 72 21.66 -10.00 26.50
C GLU A 72 22.03 -8.51 26.58
N ALA A 73 21.19 -7.57 26.11
CA ALA A 73 21.40 -6.14 26.37
C ALA A 73 21.23 -5.81 27.85
N ARG A 74 20.24 -6.40 28.52
CA ARG A 74 20.07 -6.30 29.97
C ARG A 74 21.28 -6.88 30.69
N GLN A 75 21.73 -8.09 30.32
CA GLN A 75 22.92 -8.70 30.91
C GLN A 75 24.19 -7.90 30.62
N ARG A 76 24.37 -7.34 29.43
CA ARG A 76 25.49 -6.47 29.08
C ARG A 76 25.46 -5.16 29.84
N SER A 77 24.29 -4.53 30.01
CA SER A 77 24.09 -3.33 30.82
C SER A 77 24.37 -3.61 32.30
N GLU A 78 23.90 -4.76 32.81
CA GLU A 78 24.19 -5.25 34.17
C GLU A 78 25.67 -5.63 34.34
N GLU A 79 26.34 -6.19 33.32
CA GLU A 79 27.77 -6.46 33.30
C GLU A 79 28.59 -5.18 33.21
N HIS A 80 28.14 -4.21 32.42
CA HIS A 80 28.77 -2.90 32.24
C HIS A 80 28.68 -2.07 33.53
N MET A 81 27.56 -2.19 34.26
CA MET A 81 27.39 -1.64 35.61
C MET A 81 28.16 -2.42 36.69
N ARG A 82 28.55 -3.67 36.42
CA ARG A 82 29.37 -4.51 37.33
C ARG A 82 30.87 -4.44 37.06
N ARG A 83 31.31 -3.91 35.92
CA ARG A 83 32.74 -3.74 35.61
C ARG A 83 33.23 -2.38 36.11
N PRO A 84 34.32 -2.33 36.91
CA PRO A 84 35.04 -1.08 37.10
C PRO A 84 35.62 -0.63 35.76
N VAL A 85 35.53 0.66 35.47
CA VAL A 85 36.08 1.29 34.26
C VAL A 85 37.59 1.09 34.20
N ASP A 86 38.09 0.44 33.14
CA ASP A 86 39.46 0.58 32.64
C ASP A 86 39.52 0.30 31.13
N ALA A 87 40.37 1.05 30.43
CA ALA A 87 40.39 1.28 28.99
C ALA A 87 41.36 0.38 28.17
N GLN A 88 41.29 0.50 26.83
CA GLN A 88 42.21 0.02 25.75
C GLN A 88 41.88 -1.41 25.21
N SER A 89 42.03 -1.85 23.94
CA SER A 89 42.52 -1.30 22.64
C SER A 89 42.52 -2.44 21.55
N VAL A 90 42.19 -2.12 20.29
CA VAL A 90 42.71 -2.63 18.96
C VAL A 90 42.20 -3.93 18.25
N ASP A 91 41.72 -3.71 17.00
CA ASP A 91 41.72 -4.40 15.67
C ASP A 91 41.74 -5.92 15.44
N CYS A 92 40.94 -6.38 14.44
CA CYS A 92 41.35 -6.95 13.12
C CYS A 92 40.16 -7.64 12.37
N LEU A 93 39.96 -7.38 11.06
CA LEU A 93 39.08 -8.15 10.16
C LEU A 93 39.74 -8.36 8.78
N GLY A 94 39.62 -9.57 8.21
CA GLY A 94 40.02 -9.92 6.86
C GLY A 94 38.97 -10.81 6.17
N LEU A 95 38.75 -10.60 4.85
CA LEU A 95 37.78 -11.29 3.99
C LEU A 95 38.49 -12.13 2.91
N GLY A 96 37.83 -13.21 2.45
CA GLY A 96 38.26 -14.05 1.31
C GLY A 96 37.09 -14.55 0.44
N THR A 97 37.41 -14.87 -0.82
CA THR A 97 36.54 -15.05 -2.02
C THR A 97 36.44 -16.51 -2.51
N GLY A 98 35.28 -16.95 -3.07
CA GLY A 98 35.17 -18.17 -3.89
C GLY A 98 33.76 -18.53 -4.40
N GLU A 99 33.64 -18.90 -5.69
CA GLU A 99 32.41 -19.31 -6.42
C GLU A 99 31.95 -20.75 -6.09
N GLY A 100 30.62 -20.96 -6.04
CA GLY A 100 29.99 -22.29 -5.99
C GLY A 100 28.46 -22.19 -5.92
N GLY A 101 27.77 -22.52 -7.02
CA GLY A 101 26.31 -22.50 -7.07
C GLY A 101 25.69 -23.51 -6.11
N ILE A 102 24.86 -23.03 -5.16
CA ILE A 102 24.23 -23.86 -4.13
C ILE A 102 22.95 -24.48 -4.68
N GLN A 103 22.87 -25.81 -4.68
CA GLN A 103 21.62 -26.53 -4.90
C GLN A 103 20.81 -26.50 -3.61
N LEU A 104 19.70 -25.75 -3.62
CA LEU A 104 18.85 -25.56 -2.45
C LEU A 104 17.83 -26.68 -2.32
N SER A 105 17.65 -27.16 -1.09
CA SER A 105 16.59 -28.13 -0.78
C SER A 105 15.20 -27.48 -0.86
N THR A 106 14.15 -28.29 -1.04
CA THR A 106 12.75 -27.83 -1.10
C THR A 106 12.32 -27.04 0.14
N ARG A 107 12.99 -27.26 1.28
CA ARG A 107 12.77 -26.54 2.54
C ARG A 107 13.44 -25.16 2.54
N GLU A 108 14.58 -25.01 1.87
CA GLU A 108 15.30 -23.76 1.71
C GLU A 108 14.66 -22.87 0.64
N VAL A 109 14.12 -23.46 -0.44
CA VAL A 109 13.29 -22.74 -1.42
C VAL A 109 12.04 -22.15 -0.77
N ARG A 110 11.38 -22.89 0.15
CA ARG A 110 10.25 -22.36 0.93
C ARG A 110 10.67 -21.26 1.90
N ARG A 111 11.84 -21.35 2.53
CA ARG A 111 12.39 -20.25 3.37
C ARG A 111 12.68 -19.00 2.53
N LEU A 112 13.22 -19.14 1.32
CA LEU A 112 13.47 -18.03 0.42
C LEU A 112 12.18 -17.40 -0.14
N GLN A 113 11.13 -18.18 -0.36
CA GLN A 113 9.80 -17.64 -0.71
C GLN A 113 9.19 -16.82 0.44
N VAL A 114 9.36 -17.28 1.69
CA VAL A 114 8.93 -16.53 2.89
C VAL A 114 9.77 -15.25 3.07
N HIS A 115 11.08 -15.30 2.80
CA HIS A 115 11.92 -14.10 2.80
C HIS A 115 11.56 -13.11 1.68
N GLY A 116 11.13 -13.60 0.50
CA GLY A 116 10.63 -12.76 -0.59
C GLY A 116 9.34 -11.99 -0.24
N HIS A 117 8.47 -12.56 0.61
CA HIS A 117 7.31 -11.84 1.15
C HIS A 117 7.71 -10.84 2.25
N MET A 118 8.75 -11.15 3.03
CA MET A 118 9.27 -10.26 4.06
C MET A 118 9.98 -9.03 3.46
N GLU A 119 10.64 -9.17 2.31
CA GLU A 119 11.33 -8.07 1.62
C GLU A 119 10.36 -7.00 1.09
N ILE A 120 9.12 -7.39 0.74
CA ILE A 120 8.06 -6.49 0.26
C ILE A 120 7.49 -5.65 1.41
N VAL A 121 7.31 -6.25 2.59
CA VAL A 121 6.82 -5.55 3.79
C VAL A 121 7.88 -4.61 4.38
N LEU A 122 9.15 -5.03 4.36
CA LEU A 122 10.27 -4.24 4.90
C LEU A 122 10.70 -3.07 4.00
N ARG A 123 10.44 -3.13 2.68
CA ARG A 123 10.75 -2.02 1.74
C ARG A 123 9.98 -0.73 1.99
N ASN A 124 8.88 -0.78 2.75
CA ASN A 124 8.03 0.38 3.04
C ASN A 124 8.27 1.00 4.43
N LEU A 125 9.23 0.50 5.22
CA LEU A 125 9.65 1.14 6.46
C LEU A 125 10.81 2.12 6.20
N PRO A 126 10.78 3.35 6.74
CA PRO A 126 11.85 4.32 6.55
C PRO A 126 13.07 3.97 7.43
N ARG A 127 13.86 2.99 6.97
CA ARG A 127 15.32 2.79 7.12
C ARG A 127 15.67 1.31 7.04
N GLN A 128 16.83 1.02 6.43
CA GLN A 128 17.33 -0.32 6.16
C GLN A 128 17.41 -1.15 7.45
N ALA A 129 16.62 -2.22 7.54
CA ALA A 129 16.67 -3.17 8.64
C ALA A 129 18.02 -3.90 8.64
N THR A 130 18.75 -3.83 9.75
CA THR A 130 19.99 -4.57 9.97
C THR A 130 19.72 -6.05 10.26
N PRO A 131 20.70 -6.95 10.06
CA PRO A 131 20.57 -8.39 10.31
C PRO A 131 20.15 -8.75 11.75
N GLU A 132 20.38 -7.86 12.70
CA GLU A 132 20.00 -8.02 14.12
C GLU A 132 18.52 -7.77 14.37
N ALA A 133 17.88 -6.83 13.65
CA ALA A 133 16.42 -6.65 13.69
C ALA A 133 15.67 -7.87 13.14
N ALA A 134 16.26 -8.57 12.17
CA ALA A 134 15.73 -9.84 11.66
C ALA A 134 15.87 -11.00 12.66
N ARG A 135 16.88 -10.96 13.55
CA ARG A 135 17.05 -11.95 14.64
C ARG A 135 16.08 -11.68 15.79
N MET A 136 15.86 -10.42 16.18
CA MET A 136 14.85 -10.05 17.19
C MET A 136 13.43 -10.51 16.80
N MET A 137 13.08 -10.50 15.50
CA MET A 137 11.80 -11.03 15.03
C MET A 137 11.73 -12.57 14.98
N SER A 138 12.87 -13.27 15.05
CA SER A 138 12.92 -14.73 15.12
C SER A 138 12.52 -15.27 16.49
N ASP A 139 12.68 -14.49 17.56
CA ASP A 139 12.42 -14.92 18.94
C ASP A 139 10.99 -14.59 19.41
N VAL A 140 10.29 -13.67 18.72
CA VAL A 140 8.83 -13.40 18.87
C VAL A 140 7.95 -14.59 18.43
N ARG A 141 8.58 -15.63 17.88
CA ARG A 141 7.98 -16.76 17.18
C ARG A 141 7.29 -17.81 18.07
N ALA A 142 7.30 -17.67 19.39
CA ALA A 142 6.73 -18.68 20.27
C ALA A 142 5.20 -18.59 20.42
N ASP A 143 4.56 -17.42 20.33
CA ASP A 143 3.10 -17.31 20.60
C ASP A 143 2.33 -16.29 19.74
N ILE A 144 2.98 -15.60 18.79
CA ILE A 144 2.29 -14.70 17.86
C ILE A 144 2.47 -15.23 16.44
N ASP A 145 1.35 -15.56 15.78
CA ASP A 145 1.34 -15.81 14.34
C ASP A 145 1.65 -14.50 13.62
N VAL A 146 2.94 -14.27 13.33
CA VAL A 146 3.45 -13.11 12.59
C VAL A 146 2.73 -12.96 11.24
N GLY A 147 2.27 -14.06 10.64
CA GLY A 147 1.48 -14.04 9.41
C GLY A 147 0.10 -13.44 9.63
N LEU A 148 -0.56 -13.76 10.75
CA LEU A 148 -1.84 -13.17 11.13
C LEU A 148 -1.69 -11.66 11.42
N LEU A 149 -0.64 -11.26 12.15
CA LEU A 149 -0.38 -9.84 12.42
C LEU A 149 -0.16 -9.03 11.14
N ALA A 150 0.63 -9.56 10.19
CA ALA A 150 0.83 -8.91 8.90
C ALA A 150 -0.48 -8.75 8.11
N GLN A 151 -1.33 -9.79 8.09
CA GLN A 151 -2.65 -9.74 7.45
C GLN A 151 -3.58 -8.69 8.09
N LEU A 152 -3.58 -8.59 9.42
CA LEU A 152 -4.38 -7.59 10.14
C LEU A 152 -3.91 -6.17 9.83
N LEU A 153 -2.59 -5.94 9.81
CA LEU A 153 -2.01 -4.64 9.46
C LEU A 153 -2.34 -4.25 8.01
N GLU A 154 -2.21 -5.19 7.07
CA GLU A 154 -2.58 -4.99 5.68
C GLU A 154 -4.08 -4.67 5.55
N LEU A 155 -4.95 -5.40 6.24
CA LEU A 155 -6.39 -5.13 6.25
C LEU A 155 -6.72 -3.74 6.82
N LYS A 156 -6.08 -3.33 7.92
CA LYS A 156 -6.24 -1.98 8.51
C LYS A 156 -5.79 -0.90 7.53
N ALA A 157 -4.63 -1.10 6.88
CA ALA A 157 -4.11 -0.17 5.87
C ALA A 157 -5.04 -0.03 4.66
N ARG A 158 -5.58 -1.15 4.14
CA ARG A 158 -6.55 -1.14 3.05
C ARG A 158 -7.83 -0.39 3.40
N ARG A 159 -8.38 -0.63 4.61
CA ARG A 159 -9.58 0.08 5.09
C ARG A 159 -9.32 1.59 5.23
N ALA A 160 -8.17 1.97 5.76
CA ALA A 160 -7.77 3.37 5.88
C ALA A 160 -7.62 4.05 4.50
N GLY A 161 -6.97 3.37 3.54
CA GLY A 161 -6.82 3.86 2.17
C GLY A 161 -8.17 4.06 1.48
N LEU A 162 -9.09 3.10 1.62
CA LEU A 162 -10.43 3.22 1.06
C LEU A 162 -11.24 4.36 1.72
N ALA A 163 -11.11 4.54 3.03
CA ALA A 163 -11.76 5.66 3.73
C ALA A 163 -11.22 7.02 3.26
N ALA A 164 -9.90 7.13 3.06
CA ALA A 164 -9.28 8.34 2.53
C ALA A 164 -9.73 8.63 1.09
N LEU A 165 -9.79 7.60 0.24
CA LEU A 165 -10.33 7.71 -1.12
C LEU A 165 -11.79 8.19 -1.08
N ARG A 166 -12.62 7.62 -0.21
CA ARG A 166 -14.01 8.04 -0.05
C ARG A 166 -14.07 9.52 0.31
N ALA A 167 -13.37 9.96 1.35
CA ALA A 167 -13.35 11.36 1.75
C ALA A 167 -12.93 12.29 0.60
N ALA A 168 -11.89 11.93 -0.16
CA ALA A 168 -11.45 12.70 -1.32
C ALA A 168 -12.46 12.69 -2.48
N VAL A 169 -13.25 11.62 -2.65
CA VAL A 169 -14.30 11.53 -3.66
C VAL A 169 -15.55 12.32 -3.26
N GLU A 170 -15.84 12.44 -1.97
CA GLU A 170 -16.98 13.21 -1.44
C GLU A 170 -16.73 14.73 -1.41
N ASP A 171 -15.47 15.15 -1.43
CA ASP A 171 -15.08 16.53 -1.57
C ASP A 171 -15.27 17.02 -3.03
N PRO A 172 -16.23 17.94 -3.31
CA PRO A 172 -16.47 18.44 -4.65
C PRO A 172 -15.30 19.22 -5.26
N ASP A 173 -14.38 19.72 -4.45
CA ASP A 173 -13.21 20.50 -4.87
C ASP A 173 -11.95 19.64 -5.04
N SER A 174 -12.06 18.34 -4.75
CA SER A 174 -10.97 17.37 -4.91
C SER A 174 -10.43 17.34 -6.33
N SER A 175 -9.11 17.42 -6.43
CA SER A 175 -8.38 17.41 -7.69
C SER A 175 -8.03 15.98 -8.13
N GLU A 176 -7.68 15.81 -9.40
CA GLU A 176 -7.16 14.53 -9.92
C GLU A 176 -5.89 14.11 -9.15
N SER A 177 -5.03 15.05 -8.78
CA SER A 177 -3.83 14.78 -7.99
C SER A 177 -4.14 14.31 -6.56
N ALA A 178 -5.20 14.83 -5.93
CA ALA A 178 -5.66 14.37 -4.62
C ALA A 178 -6.19 12.92 -4.70
N LEU A 179 -7.01 12.63 -5.71
CA LEU A 179 -7.53 11.28 -5.96
C LEU A 179 -6.41 10.29 -6.29
N HIS A 180 -5.43 10.72 -7.10
CA HIS A 180 -4.23 9.94 -7.39
C HIS A 180 -3.41 9.64 -6.12
N ALA A 181 -3.24 10.62 -5.22
CA ALA A 181 -2.53 10.42 -3.96
C ALA A 181 -3.21 9.36 -3.08
N CYS A 182 -4.55 9.31 -3.04
CA CYS A 182 -5.29 8.28 -2.32
C CYS A 182 -5.16 6.88 -2.93
N LEU A 183 -4.98 6.79 -4.25
CA LEU A 183 -4.92 5.52 -4.99
C LEU A 183 -3.50 4.97 -5.14
N LYS A 184 -2.48 5.78 -4.88
CA LYS A 184 -1.08 5.39 -4.97
C LYS A 184 -0.77 4.24 -4.00
N ASN A 185 -0.12 3.18 -4.49
CA ASN A 185 0.17 1.95 -3.76
C ASN A 185 -1.08 1.26 -3.19
N GLN A 186 -2.24 1.43 -3.85
CA GLN A 186 -3.50 0.76 -3.51
C GLN A 186 -3.99 -0.11 -4.68
N GLU A 187 -3.10 -0.85 -5.35
CA GLU A 187 -3.43 -1.65 -6.55
C GLU A 187 -4.57 -2.65 -6.32
N TRP A 188 -4.72 -3.13 -5.08
CA TRP A 188 -5.80 -4.01 -4.66
C TRP A 188 -7.20 -3.40 -4.85
N ILE A 189 -7.34 -2.07 -4.84
CA ILE A 189 -8.63 -1.37 -5.07
C ILE A 189 -9.18 -1.68 -6.46
N PHE A 190 -8.30 -1.93 -7.43
CA PHE A 190 -8.69 -2.21 -8.81
C PHE A 190 -9.05 -3.68 -9.06
N GLY A 191 -8.87 -4.57 -8.08
CA GLY A 191 -9.17 -6.00 -8.21
C GLY A 191 -7.96 -6.90 -8.04
N GLY A 192 -8.21 -8.21 -7.90
CA GLY A 192 -7.15 -9.24 -7.79
C GLY A 192 -6.42 -9.57 -9.10
N ALA A 193 -6.68 -8.86 -10.20
CA ALA A 193 -6.04 -9.09 -11.49
C ALA A 193 -4.63 -8.46 -11.59
N TYR A 194 -4.30 -7.58 -10.65
CA TYR A 194 -3.06 -6.79 -10.64
C TYR A 194 -2.13 -7.28 -9.54
N VAL A 195 -0.84 -7.37 -9.86
CA VAL A 195 0.19 -7.88 -8.95
C VAL A 195 1.06 -6.78 -8.37
N ALA A 196 1.10 -5.60 -9.00
CA ALA A 196 1.86 -4.45 -8.54
C ALA A 196 1.46 -3.16 -9.27
N GLU A 197 1.64 -2.01 -8.62
CA GLU A 197 1.84 -0.71 -9.29
C GLU A 197 3.32 -0.58 -9.73
N LEU A 198 3.56 -0.13 -10.96
CA LEU A 198 4.90 0.11 -11.48
C LEU A 198 5.39 1.50 -11.07
N ALA A 199 6.57 1.57 -10.44
CA ALA A 199 7.16 2.85 -10.03
C ALA A 199 7.41 3.81 -11.22
N ARG A 200 7.62 3.26 -12.43
CA ARG A 200 7.81 4.04 -13.66
C ARG A 200 6.45 4.39 -14.26
N ARG A 201 6.23 5.69 -14.45
CA ARG A 201 5.01 6.26 -15.06
C ARG A 201 5.21 6.74 -16.49
N GLN A 202 6.46 6.89 -16.94
CA GLN A 202 6.80 7.36 -18.29
C GLN A 202 7.48 6.24 -19.07
N TYR A 203 6.78 5.71 -20.07
CA TYR A 203 7.27 4.67 -20.99
C TYR A 203 7.61 5.21 -22.37
N THR A 204 7.09 6.39 -22.70
CA THR A 204 7.40 7.13 -23.92
C THR A 204 7.66 8.60 -23.59
N PRO A 205 8.40 9.35 -24.43
CA PRO A 205 8.82 10.72 -24.10
C PRO A 205 7.68 11.67 -23.77
N ASP A 206 6.54 11.52 -24.44
CA ASP A 206 5.45 12.49 -24.40
C ASP A 206 4.27 12.05 -23.52
N THR A 207 4.41 10.97 -22.74
CA THR A 207 3.29 10.40 -21.99
C THR A 207 3.68 9.99 -20.58
N ILE A 208 2.99 10.58 -19.61
CA ILE A 208 3.04 10.20 -18.19
C ILE A 208 1.69 9.57 -17.86
N LEU A 209 1.73 8.32 -17.43
CA LEU A 209 0.56 7.56 -17.01
C LEU A 209 0.17 7.94 -15.59
N ASP A 210 -1.13 7.93 -15.28
CA ASP A 210 -1.59 8.17 -13.92
C ASP A 210 -1.15 7.03 -13.00
N ILE A 211 -1.74 5.83 -13.15
CA ILE A 211 -1.34 4.64 -12.38
C ILE A 211 -1.07 3.48 -13.35
N PRO A 212 0.19 3.09 -13.56
CA PRO A 212 0.55 1.91 -14.33
C PRO A 212 0.51 0.65 -13.44
N LEU A 213 -0.40 -0.26 -13.72
CA LEU A 213 -0.54 -1.54 -13.04
C LEU A 213 0.05 -2.67 -13.87
N LEU A 214 0.67 -3.65 -13.21
CA LEU A 214 1.14 -4.89 -13.83
C LEU A 214 0.12 -6.00 -13.58
N ARG A 215 -0.29 -6.71 -14.64
CA ARG A 215 -1.14 -7.90 -14.53
C ARG A 215 -0.32 -9.14 -14.25
N GLY A 216 -0.97 -10.19 -13.75
CA GLY A 216 -0.32 -11.49 -13.50
C GLY A 216 0.28 -12.15 -14.74
N ASP A 217 -0.14 -11.77 -15.94
CA ASP A 217 0.45 -12.23 -17.21
C ASP A 217 1.61 -11.35 -17.72
N GLY A 218 2.04 -10.36 -16.92
CA GLY A 218 3.11 -9.42 -17.25
C GLY A 218 2.69 -8.28 -18.19
N SER A 219 1.41 -8.19 -18.57
CA SER A 219 0.91 -7.10 -19.39
C SER A 219 0.65 -5.83 -18.58
N LEU A 220 0.90 -4.68 -19.22
CA LEU A 220 0.61 -3.37 -18.63
C LEU A 220 -0.91 -3.10 -18.59
N HIS A 221 -1.38 -2.49 -17.52
CA HIS A 221 -2.72 -1.91 -17.45
C HIS A 221 -2.63 -0.48 -16.97
N VAL A 222 -3.28 0.44 -17.68
CA VAL A 222 -3.20 1.87 -17.40
C VAL A 222 -4.49 2.30 -16.71
N VAL A 223 -4.40 2.85 -15.52
CA VAL A 223 -5.53 3.60 -14.95
C VAL A 223 -5.34 5.06 -15.32
N GLU A 224 -6.34 5.65 -15.97
CA GLU A 224 -6.44 7.10 -16.22
C GLU A 224 -7.47 7.68 -15.25
N LEU A 225 -7.06 8.68 -14.48
CA LEU A 225 -7.90 9.29 -13.45
C LEU A 225 -8.46 10.61 -13.93
N LYS A 226 -9.74 10.84 -13.62
CA LYS A 226 -10.41 12.12 -13.80
C LYS A 226 -11.13 12.51 -12.52
N ARG A 227 -11.56 13.76 -12.41
CA ARG A 227 -12.27 14.23 -11.21
C ARG A 227 -13.51 13.39 -10.88
N ALA A 228 -13.81 13.26 -9.59
CA ALA A 228 -15.06 12.68 -9.11
C ALA A 228 -16.28 13.61 -9.38
N ASN A 229 -16.09 14.93 -9.22
CA ASN A 229 -17.15 15.91 -9.44
C ASN A 229 -17.32 16.25 -10.93
N ILE A 230 -18.19 15.50 -11.61
CA ILE A 230 -18.54 15.73 -13.02
C ILE A 230 -20.06 15.74 -13.18
N LYS A 231 -20.62 16.95 -13.32
CA LYS A 231 -22.06 17.19 -13.43
C LYS A 231 -22.69 16.57 -14.68
N ASP A 232 -21.93 16.62 -15.78
CA ASP A 232 -22.35 16.14 -17.09
C ASP A 232 -21.66 14.81 -17.43
N LEU A 233 -21.50 13.90 -16.45
CA LEU A 233 -20.89 12.58 -16.70
C LEU A 233 -21.72 11.79 -17.72
N VAL A 234 -23.03 11.87 -17.58
CA VAL A 234 -24.04 11.38 -18.51
C VAL A 234 -24.94 12.55 -18.88
N ILE A 235 -25.25 12.66 -20.17
CA ILE A 235 -26.11 13.70 -20.72
C ILE A 235 -27.27 13.07 -21.48
N ARG A 236 -28.42 13.78 -21.51
CA ARG A 236 -29.57 13.41 -22.34
C ARG A 236 -29.56 14.22 -23.63
N ARG A 237 -29.52 13.55 -24.78
CA ARG A 237 -29.61 14.15 -26.11
C ARG A 237 -30.71 13.47 -26.90
N SER A 238 -31.68 14.24 -27.37
CA SER A 238 -32.84 13.73 -28.14
C SER A 238 -33.57 12.57 -27.46
N GLY A 239 -33.72 12.63 -26.12
CA GLY A 239 -34.36 11.58 -25.32
C GLY A 239 -33.44 10.46 -24.84
N HIS A 240 -32.30 10.25 -25.50
CA HIS A 240 -31.37 9.16 -25.19
C HIS A 240 -30.24 9.60 -24.26
N LEU A 241 -29.84 8.72 -23.34
CA LEU A 241 -28.69 8.92 -22.47
C LEU A 241 -27.41 8.52 -23.18
N MET A 242 -26.35 9.31 -22.96
CA MET A 242 -25.01 9.06 -23.49
C MET A 242 -23.96 9.65 -22.56
N LEU A 243 -22.71 9.21 -22.69
CA LEU A 243 -21.60 9.80 -21.95
C LEU A 243 -21.39 11.27 -22.32
N GLY A 244 -20.98 12.07 -21.35
CA GLY A 244 -20.59 13.45 -21.55
C GLY A 244 -19.21 13.60 -22.21
N ALA A 245 -18.92 14.82 -22.65
CA ALA A 245 -17.70 15.13 -23.38
C ALA A 245 -16.41 14.83 -22.58
N LEU A 246 -16.42 15.01 -21.26
CA LEU A 246 -15.25 14.74 -20.42
C LEU A 246 -14.89 13.25 -20.38
N ALA A 247 -15.89 12.37 -20.31
CA ALA A 247 -15.67 10.93 -20.37
C ALA A 247 -15.13 10.49 -21.74
N HIS A 248 -15.69 11.03 -22.83
CA HIS A 248 -15.16 10.77 -24.17
C HIS A 248 -13.71 11.23 -24.33
N ARG A 249 -13.36 12.42 -23.82
CA ARG A 249 -11.97 12.91 -23.87
C ARG A 249 -11.02 12.01 -23.08
N ALA A 250 -11.42 11.55 -21.90
CA ALA A 250 -10.62 10.65 -21.08
C ALA A 250 -10.38 9.30 -21.79
N VAL A 251 -11.40 8.76 -22.45
CA VAL A 251 -11.27 7.57 -23.28
C VAL A 251 -10.32 7.82 -24.46
N SER A 252 -10.46 8.94 -25.18
CA SER A 252 -9.54 9.29 -26.28
C SER A 252 -8.10 9.46 -25.80
N GLN A 253 -7.90 9.97 -24.59
CA GLN A 253 -6.58 10.07 -23.96
C GLN A 253 -5.99 8.66 -23.71
N ALA A 254 -6.76 7.75 -23.11
CA ALA A 254 -6.35 6.37 -22.92
C ALA A 254 -6.08 5.63 -24.25
N GLN A 255 -6.89 5.87 -25.29
CA GLN A 255 -6.66 5.35 -26.64
C GLN A 255 -5.32 5.79 -27.21
N ASN A 256 -4.95 7.06 -27.02
CA ASN A 256 -3.67 7.58 -27.49
C ASN A 256 -2.49 6.92 -26.76
N TYR A 257 -2.61 6.66 -25.47
CA TYR A 257 -1.58 5.93 -24.73
C TYR A 257 -1.40 4.52 -25.26
N LEU A 258 -2.50 3.77 -25.42
CA LEU A 258 -2.45 2.39 -25.92
C LEU A 258 -1.86 2.34 -27.34
N ARG A 259 -2.23 3.28 -28.22
CA ARG A 259 -1.65 3.38 -29.56
C ARG A 259 -0.14 3.58 -29.52
N VAL A 260 0.32 4.56 -28.74
CA VAL A 260 1.75 4.87 -28.60
C VAL A 260 2.52 3.68 -28.01
N MET A 261 1.93 2.98 -27.03
CA MET A 261 2.50 1.77 -26.44
C MET A 261 2.58 0.59 -27.42
N ASP A 262 1.60 0.44 -28.30
CA ASP A 262 1.60 -0.58 -29.35
C ASP A 262 2.69 -0.28 -30.39
N GLU A 263 2.84 0.99 -30.79
CA GLU A 263 3.85 1.47 -31.73
C GLU A 263 5.28 1.30 -31.18
N ASP A 264 5.50 1.59 -29.90
CA ASP A 264 6.80 1.53 -29.22
C ASP A 264 7.09 0.19 -28.52
N ARG A 265 6.22 -0.82 -28.69
CA ARG A 265 6.25 -2.07 -27.92
C ARG A 265 7.64 -2.70 -27.79
N HIS A 266 8.36 -2.84 -28.91
CA HIS A 266 9.66 -3.51 -28.91
C HIS A 266 10.70 -2.78 -28.05
N ARG A 267 10.69 -1.45 -28.11
CA ARG A 267 11.56 -0.59 -27.30
C ARG A 267 11.17 -0.67 -25.83
N ILE A 268 9.88 -0.54 -25.51
CA ILE A 268 9.38 -0.62 -24.13
C ILE A 268 9.74 -1.97 -23.50
N LEU A 269 9.58 -3.06 -24.24
CA LEU A 269 9.94 -4.40 -23.75
C LEU A 269 11.46 -4.53 -23.54
N ALA A 270 12.27 -4.04 -24.46
CA ALA A 270 13.73 -4.13 -24.36
C ALA A 270 14.30 -3.27 -23.22
N ASP A 271 13.79 -2.04 -23.06
CA ASP A 271 14.32 -1.07 -22.11
C ASP A 271 13.74 -1.25 -20.70
N HIS A 272 12.52 -1.82 -20.59
CA HIS A 272 11.76 -1.83 -19.33
C HIS A 272 11.21 -3.20 -18.93
N GLY A 273 11.30 -4.23 -19.79
CA GLY A 273 10.81 -5.58 -19.47
C GLY A 273 9.30 -5.70 -19.35
N VAL A 274 8.53 -4.73 -19.86
CA VAL A 274 7.06 -4.69 -19.79
C VAL A 274 6.49 -4.99 -21.17
N ASP A 275 5.58 -5.97 -21.28
CA ASP A 275 4.88 -6.24 -22.56
C ASP A 275 3.62 -5.37 -22.67
N THR A 276 3.62 -4.50 -23.68
CA THR A 276 2.48 -3.64 -24.00
C THR A 276 1.53 -4.23 -25.04
N ARG A 277 1.82 -5.42 -25.61
CA ARG A 277 0.96 -6.07 -26.65
C ARG A 277 -0.50 -6.18 -26.25
N ARG A 278 -0.73 -6.46 -24.96
CA ARG A 278 -2.06 -6.64 -24.36
C ARG A 278 -2.40 -5.49 -23.41
N ALA A 279 -1.73 -4.36 -23.57
CA ALA A 279 -1.98 -3.21 -22.72
C ALA A 279 -3.46 -2.85 -22.76
N SER A 280 -4.06 -2.55 -21.62
CA SER A 280 -5.45 -2.13 -21.53
C SER A 280 -5.55 -0.96 -20.58
N ALA A 281 -6.70 -0.31 -20.53
CA ALA A 281 -6.89 0.82 -19.64
C ALA A 281 -8.23 0.78 -18.91
N THR A 282 -8.25 1.37 -17.73
CA THR A 282 -9.47 1.71 -17.00
C THR A 282 -9.48 3.21 -16.77
N VAL A 283 -10.51 3.88 -17.24
CA VAL A 283 -10.79 5.29 -16.96
C VAL A 283 -11.67 5.34 -15.73
N VAL A 284 -11.16 5.90 -14.63
CA VAL A 284 -11.95 6.15 -13.42
C VAL A 284 -12.39 7.61 -13.45
N ILE A 285 -13.69 7.83 -13.58
CA ILE A 285 -14.23 9.16 -13.83
C ILE A 285 -15.60 9.36 -13.21
N GLY A 286 -15.77 10.48 -12.50
CA GLY A 286 -17.06 10.90 -11.99
C GLY A 286 -17.59 10.05 -10.84
N HIS A 287 -18.61 10.57 -10.17
CA HIS A 287 -19.39 9.85 -9.17
C HIS A 287 -20.88 10.21 -9.35
N PRO A 288 -21.82 9.23 -9.34
CA PRO A 288 -23.24 9.49 -9.60
C PRO A 288 -23.87 10.60 -8.75
N ARG A 289 -23.45 10.72 -7.49
CA ARG A 289 -23.83 11.83 -6.58
C ARG A 289 -23.68 13.25 -7.15
N TYR A 290 -22.75 13.48 -8.08
CA TYR A 290 -22.50 14.81 -8.66
C TYR A 290 -23.22 15.03 -9.98
N VAL A 291 -23.79 13.98 -10.56
CA VAL A 291 -24.51 14.07 -11.83
C VAL A 291 -25.83 14.82 -11.61
N ASN A 292 -26.21 15.64 -12.59
CA ASN A 292 -27.43 16.43 -12.52
C ASN A 292 -28.66 15.54 -12.20
N GLY A 293 -29.48 15.97 -11.23
CA GLY A 293 -30.60 15.21 -10.65
C GLY A 293 -31.76 14.85 -11.59
N LYS A 294 -31.57 14.98 -12.91
CA LYS A 294 -32.46 14.47 -13.96
C LYS A 294 -32.09 13.06 -14.45
N VAL A 295 -31.00 12.48 -13.94
CA VAL A 295 -30.55 11.12 -14.25
C VAL A 295 -30.31 10.39 -12.93
N ILE A 296 -30.91 9.21 -12.77
CA ILE A 296 -30.74 8.41 -11.55
C ILE A 296 -29.47 7.53 -11.62
N PRO A 297 -28.88 7.09 -10.48
CA PRO A 297 -27.67 6.26 -10.48
C PRO A 297 -27.74 5.00 -11.36
N GLN A 298 -28.90 4.35 -11.40
CA GLN A 298 -29.11 3.17 -12.25
C GLN A 298 -28.97 3.50 -13.75
N GLU A 299 -29.57 4.61 -14.20
CA GLU A 299 -29.46 5.07 -15.59
C GLU A 299 -28.00 5.39 -15.96
N ILE A 300 -27.22 5.92 -15.01
CA ILE A 300 -25.79 6.19 -15.19
C ILE A 300 -25.03 4.86 -15.38
N ALA A 301 -25.25 3.89 -14.49
CA ALA A 301 -24.62 2.58 -14.56
C ALA A 301 -24.96 1.84 -15.87
N GLU A 302 -26.23 1.88 -16.30
CA GLU A 302 -26.67 1.29 -17.57
C GLU A 302 -26.04 1.99 -18.78
N THR A 303 -25.88 3.31 -18.73
CA THR A 303 -25.22 4.09 -19.79
C THR A 303 -23.74 3.70 -19.90
N LEU A 304 -23.01 3.64 -18.79
CA LEU A 304 -21.60 3.22 -18.78
C LEU A 304 -21.45 1.76 -19.22
N ARG A 305 -22.34 0.86 -18.78
CA ARG A 305 -22.34 -0.55 -19.22
C ARG A 305 -22.53 -0.67 -20.74
N THR A 306 -23.51 0.06 -21.28
CA THR A 306 -23.75 0.10 -22.73
C THR A 306 -22.52 0.65 -23.46
N TYR A 307 -21.90 1.71 -22.92
CA TYR A 307 -20.67 2.27 -23.45
C TYR A 307 -19.52 1.25 -23.45
N ASN A 308 -19.30 0.53 -22.36
CA ASN A 308 -18.20 -0.43 -22.26
C ASN A 308 -18.36 -1.65 -23.19
N THR A 309 -19.58 -1.94 -23.69
CA THR A 309 -19.84 -3.07 -24.62
C THR A 309 -19.01 -3.01 -25.91
N HIS A 310 -18.64 -1.82 -26.39
CA HIS A 310 -17.88 -1.66 -27.65
C HIS A 310 -16.40 -1.30 -27.44
N ALA A 311 -15.96 -1.06 -26.20
CA ALA A 311 -14.63 -0.57 -25.89
C ALA A 311 -13.67 -1.74 -25.61
N ALA A 312 -13.06 -2.28 -26.67
CA ALA A 312 -12.33 -3.57 -26.62
C ALA A 312 -11.15 -3.66 -25.62
N ARG A 313 -10.51 -2.54 -25.28
CA ARG A 313 -9.34 -2.49 -24.37
C ARG A 313 -9.44 -1.43 -23.28
N ILE A 314 -10.54 -0.67 -23.24
CA ILE A 314 -10.72 0.46 -22.33
C ILE A 314 -12.04 0.31 -21.61
N GLU A 315 -11.99 0.27 -20.29
CA GLU A 315 -13.18 0.27 -19.45
C GLU A 315 -13.38 1.65 -18.85
N VAL A 316 -14.62 2.13 -18.80
CA VAL A 316 -14.97 3.36 -18.06
C VAL A 316 -15.77 2.96 -16.82
N ILE A 317 -15.30 3.37 -15.65
CA ILE A 317 -15.99 3.16 -14.37
C ILE A 317 -16.09 4.46 -13.58
N THR A 318 -17.04 4.53 -12.65
CA THR A 318 -17.13 5.64 -11.70
C THR A 318 -16.33 5.34 -10.43
N TYR A 319 -16.04 6.37 -9.63
CA TYR A 319 -15.48 6.18 -8.30
C TYR A 319 -16.39 5.36 -7.38
N GLU A 320 -17.72 5.45 -7.57
CA GLU A 320 -18.68 4.62 -6.84
C GLU A 320 -18.45 3.13 -7.14
N THR A 321 -18.39 2.76 -8.43
CA THR A 321 -18.14 1.37 -8.85
C THR A 321 -16.79 0.86 -8.36
N LEU A 322 -15.75 1.70 -8.37
CA LEU A 322 -14.42 1.37 -7.86
C LEU A 322 -14.47 1.07 -6.35
N MET A 323 -15.03 1.99 -5.56
CA MET A 323 -15.14 1.85 -4.10
C MET A 323 -15.99 0.65 -3.71
N GLU A 324 -17.16 0.46 -4.32
CA GLU A 324 -18.01 -0.69 -4.04
C GLU A 324 -17.31 -2.03 -4.34
N SER A 325 -16.50 -2.07 -5.42
CA SER A 325 -15.74 -3.28 -5.76
C SER A 325 -14.64 -3.55 -4.73
N ALA A 326 -13.94 -2.51 -4.28
CA ALA A 326 -12.96 -2.58 -3.20
C ALA A 326 -13.59 -3.04 -1.87
N GLU A 327 -14.75 -2.49 -1.51
CA GLU A 327 -15.52 -2.88 -0.32
C GLU A 327 -15.90 -4.35 -0.33
N ARG A 328 -16.44 -4.83 -1.47
CA ARG A 328 -16.78 -6.24 -1.65
C ARG A 328 -15.56 -7.15 -1.46
N MET A 329 -14.39 -6.76 -1.99
CA MET A 329 -13.16 -7.53 -1.80
C MET A 329 -12.75 -7.61 -0.32
N LEU A 330 -12.80 -6.49 0.42
CA LEU A 330 -12.48 -6.49 1.86
C LEU A 330 -13.47 -7.32 2.68
N ALA A 331 -14.75 -7.31 2.32
CA ALA A 331 -15.78 -8.12 2.97
C ALA A 331 -15.51 -9.62 2.78
N LEU A 332 -15.13 -10.05 1.57
CA LEU A 332 -14.79 -11.44 1.28
C LEU A 332 -13.56 -11.91 2.06
N SER A 333 -12.51 -11.09 2.14
CA SER A 333 -11.31 -11.40 2.94
C SER A 333 -11.61 -11.53 4.44
N SER A 334 -12.56 -10.73 4.95
CA SER A 334 -12.98 -10.79 6.36
C SER A 334 -13.81 -12.04 6.67
N ALA A 335 -14.66 -12.49 5.73
CA ALA A 335 -15.51 -13.67 5.92
C ALA A 335 -14.72 -14.99 5.89
N GLN A 336 -13.60 -15.06 5.14
CA GLN A 336 -12.72 -16.23 5.09
C GLN A 336 -11.85 -16.40 6.37
N GLN A 337 -11.79 -15.39 7.24
CA GLN A 337 -11.05 -15.40 8.51
C GLN A 337 -11.92 -15.78 9.73
N GLY A 338 -13.20 -16.14 9.54
CA GLY A 338 -14.04 -16.65 10.62
C GLY A 338 -13.59 -18.05 11.08
N PRO A 339 -13.73 -18.40 12.38
CA PRO A 339 -13.38 -19.73 12.85
C PRO A 339 -14.26 -20.76 12.12
N GLY A 340 -13.61 -21.70 11.43
CA GLY A 340 -14.30 -22.81 10.78
C GLY A 340 -15.20 -23.54 11.78
N PRO A 341 -16.32 -24.13 11.33
CA PRO A 341 -17.25 -24.80 12.22
C PRO A 341 -16.49 -25.87 13.03
N SER A 342 -16.44 -25.67 14.34
CA SER A 342 -15.96 -26.66 15.30
C SER A 342 -16.81 -27.91 15.11
N ASP A 343 -16.17 -28.96 14.59
CA ASP A 343 -16.77 -30.26 14.33
C ASP A 343 -17.34 -30.85 15.63
N PRO A 344 -18.67 -31.01 15.77
CA PRO A 344 -19.23 -31.67 16.94
C PRO A 344 -19.44 -33.14 16.60
N ARG A 345 -18.57 -34.01 17.15
CA ARG A 345 -18.89 -35.29 17.83
C ARG A 345 -17.82 -36.36 17.57
N GLU A 346 -16.95 -36.54 18.56
CA GLU A 346 -16.53 -37.88 18.95
C GLU A 346 -17.74 -38.59 19.59
N GLU A 347 -18.27 -39.61 18.93
CA GLU A 347 -19.08 -40.63 19.61
C GLU A 347 -18.14 -41.63 20.29
N PRO A 348 -18.40 -42.05 21.54
CA PRO A 348 -17.62 -43.08 22.20
C PRO A 348 -18.01 -44.45 21.63
N ALA A 349 -16.99 -45.23 21.25
CA ALA A 349 -17.13 -46.61 20.80
C ALA A 349 -17.74 -47.50 21.89
N VAL A 350 -18.70 -48.35 21.48
CA VAL A 350 -19.22 -49.51 22.24
C VAL A 350 -18.44 -50.75 21.86
#